data_AF-A0A7V9EB72-F1
#
_entry.id   AF-A0A7V9EB72-F1
#
_cell.length_a   1.000
_cell.length_b   1.000
_cell.length_c   1.000
_cell.angle_alpha   90.00
_cell.angle_beta   90.00
_cell.angle_gamma   90.00
#
_symmetry.space_group_name_H-M   'P 1'
#
loop_
_entity.id
_entity.type
_entity.pdbx_description
1 polymer ?
#
loop_
_entity_poly.entity_id
_entity_poly.type
_entity_poly.pdbx_seq_one_letter_code
_entity_poly.pdbx_strand_id
1 'polypeptide(L)' 'RGAELVGEVERYEDSYRLCYVRGPEGIIVELAEQIG' A
#
# COMPACT_ATOMS: atom_id res chain seq x y z
N ARG A 1 17.04 2.66 5.14
CA ARG A 1 15.64 2.83 5.58
C ARG A 1 14.77 2.66 4.34
N GLY A 2 13.76 1.79 4.40
CA GLY A 2 12.86 1.51 3.27
C GLY A 2 11.65 2.44 3.27
N ALA A 3 10.56 2.00 2.65
CA ALA A 3 9.26 2.66 2.76
C ALA A 3 8.57 2.29 4.09
N GLU A 4 7.76 3.21 4.61
CA GLU A 4 6.98 3.05 5.84
C GLU A 4 5.50 2.88 5.49
N LEU A 5 4.82 1.90 6.09
CA LEU A 5 3.37 1.72 5.91
C LEU A 5 2.62 2.91 6.54
N VAL A 6 1.64 3.43 5.82
CA VAL A 6 0.71 4.45 6.31
C VAL A 6 -0.66 3.80 6.48
N GLY A 7 -1.06 3.58 7.72
CA GLY A 7 -2.30 2.87 8.05
C GLY A 7 -2.10 1.35 8.01
N GLU A 8 -3.04 0.65 7.40
CA GLU A 8 -3.07 -0.82 7.33
C GLU A 8 -3.09 -1.30 5.88
N VAL A 9 -2.87 -2.60 5.68
CA VAL A 9 -3.15 -3.26 4.40
C VAL A 9 -4.64 -3.62 4.37
N GLU A 10 -5.37 -3.07 3.42
CA GLU A 10 -6.80 -3.24 3.29
C GLU A 10 -7.14 -4.21 2.16
N ARG A 11 -8.25 -4.94 2.31
CA ARG A 11 -8.78 -5.81 1.26
C ARG A 11 -9.93 -5.10 0.56
N TYR A 12 -9.76 -4.83 -0.73
CA TYR A 12 -10.80 -4.27 -1.57
C TYR A 12 -11.50 -5.40 -2.33
N GLU A 13 -12.78 -5.61 -1.99
CA GLU A 13 -13.59 -6.72 -2.49
C GLU A 13 -12.86 -8.07 -2.32
N ASP A 14 -12.98 -8.96 -3.31
CA ASP A 14 -12.21 -10.20 -3.39
C ASP A 14 -11.07 -10.10 -4.42
N SER A 15 -10.78 -8.90 -4.93
CA SER A 15 -9.98 -8.69 -6.13
C SER A 15 -8.65 -7.97 -5.90
N TYR A 16 -8.51 -7.15 -4.85
CA TYR A 16 -7.26 -6.43 -4.56
C TYR A 16 -6.90 -6.35 -3.07
N ARG A 17 -5.59 -6.35 -2.78
CA ARG A 17 -5.02 -5.83 -1.52
C ARG A 17 -4.39 -4.48 -1.79
N LEU A 18 -4.74 -3.49 -0.97
CA LEU A 18 -4.31 -2.10 -1.13
C LEU A 18 -3.51 -1.66 0.10
N CYS A 19 -2.48 -0.85 -0.10
CA CYS A 19 -1.83 -0.14 0.99
C CYS A 19 -1.18 1.17 0.53
N TYR A 20 -1.00 2.10 1.46
CA TYR A 20 -0.22 3.31 1.23
C TYR A 20 1.14 3.18 1.88
N VAL A 21 2.19 3.57 1.15
CA VAL A 21 3.54 3.62 1.69
C VAL A 21 4.14 5.01 1.54
N ARG A 22 4.88 5.44 2.55
CA ARG A 22 5.71 6.65 2.53
C ARG A 22 7.14 6.28 2.20
N GLY A 23 7.63 6.79 1.07
CA GLY A 23 9.02 6.62 0.66
C GLY A 23 9.99 7.50 1.47
N PRO A 24 11.31 7.29 1.31
CA PRO A 24 12.34 8.05 2.03
C PRO A 24 12.28 9.58 1.80
N GLU A 25 11.83 10.01 0.62
CA GLU A 25 11.65 11.43 0.26
C GLU A 25 10.28 11.99 0.70
N GLY A 26 9.54 11.26 1.53
CA GLY A 26 8.22 11.68 2.04
C GLY A 26 7.05 11.53 1.07
N ILE A 27 7.31 11.10 -0.17
CA ILE A 27 6.28 10.82 -1.19
C ILE A 27 5.41 9.65 -0.75
N ILE A 28 4.09 9.80 -0.89
CA ILE A 28 3.12 8.73 -0.63
C ILE A 28 2.68 8.13 -1.96
N VAL A 29 2.67 6.80 -2.03
CA VAL A 29 2.19 6.03 -3.19
C VAL A 29 1.20 4.97 -2.70
N GLU A 30 0.13 4.74 -3.47
CA GLU A 30 -0.77 3.61 -3.30
C GLU A 30 -0.23 2.40 -4.06
N LEU A 31 -0.12 1.27 -3.38
CA LEU A 31 0.21 -0.02 -3.99
C LEU A 31 -1.06 -0.87 -4.03
N ALA A 32 -1.31 -1.50 -5.19
CA ALA A 32 -2.41 -2.42 -5.40
C ALA A 32 -1.88 -3.76 -5.90
N GLU A 33 -2.20 -4.83 -5.18
CA GLU A 33 -1.92 -6.19 -5.58
C GLU A 33 -3.24 -6.86 -5.96
N GLN A 34 -3.37 -7.33 -7.19
CA GLN A 34 -4.52 -8.13 -7.60
C GLN A 34 -4.47 -9.49 -6.91
N ILE A 35 -5.58 -9.90 -6.31
CA ILE A 35 -5.76 -11.22 -5.69
C ILE A 35 -6.50 -12.10 -6.69
N GLY A 36 -5.88 -13.21 -7.09
CA GLY A 36 -6.40 -14.17 -8.05
C GLY A 36 -5.65 -15.49 -7.97
#